data_AF-A0A4Y7T910-F1
#
_entry.id   AF-A0A4Y7T910-F1
#
_cell.length_a   1.000
_cell.length_b   1.000
_cell.length_c   1.000
_cell.angle_alpha   90.00
_cell.angle_beta   90.00
_cell.angle_gamma   90.00
#
_symmetry.space_group_name_H-M   'P 1'
#
loop_
_entity.id
_entity.type
_entity.pdbx_description
1 polymer ?
#
loop_
_entity_poly.entity_id
_entity_poly.type
_entity_poly.pdbx_seq_one_letter_code
_entity_poly.pdbx_strand_id
1 'polypeptide(L)'
;MLTLDQSIGLCLATWISWQLFKRLLARDLLANIPGPRPDSWLGDTVASAKIPGVYSNMMTFIGGNRACIGVTFAVLEMKVVLSLLLQPFRFSHAPGKKIIWQLNGVIQPTTEDALLTTVGEKKLQLPLKISLIR
;
A
#
# COMPACT_ATOMS: atom_id res chain seq x y z
N MET A 1 50.04 -18.57 0.97
CA MET A 1 49.67 -17.18 0.63
C MET A 1 48.82 -17.24 -0.62
N LEU A 2 47.53 -16.90 -0.55
CA LEU A 2 46.73 -16.70 -1.76
C LEU A 2 47.27 -15.47 -2.48
N THR A 3 47.49 -15.57 -3.79
CA THR A 3 47.93 -14.43 -4.60
C THR A 3 46.81 -13.39 -4.68
N LEU A 4 47.17 -12.13 -4.86
CA LEU A 4 46.23 -11.00 -4.92
C LEU A 4 45.13 -11.22 -5.98
N ASP A 5 45.46 -11.87 -7.09
CA ASP A 5 44.52 -12.17 -8.16
C ASP A 5 43.45 -13.19 -7.73
N GLN A 6 43.84 -14.17 -6.91
CA GLN A 6 42.92 -15.19 -6.39
C GLN A 6 41.94 -14.60 -5.37
N SER A 7 42.38 -13.63 -4.56
CA SER A 7 41.50 -12.96 -3.60
C SER A 7 40.48 -12.04 -4.28
N ILE A 8 40.89 -11.29 -5.31
CA ILE A 8 39.98 -10.46 -6.12
C ILE A 8 38.94 -11.34 -6.83
N GLY A 9 39.35 -12.47 -7.42
CA GLY A 9 38.46 -13.41 -8.07
C GLY A 9 37.39 -13.98 -7.12
N LEU A 10 37.78 -14.38 -5.90
CA LEU A 10 36.85 -14.87 -4.88
C LEU A 10 35.87 -13.79 -4.41
N CYS A 11 36.34 -12.56 -4.19
CA CYS A 11 35.48 -11.43 -3.80
C CYS A 11 34.47 -11.07 -4.90
N LEU A 12 34.88 -11.07 -6.16
CA LEU A 12 33.97 -10.80 -7.29
C LEU A 12 32.97 -11.95 -7.48
N ALA A 13 33.42 -13.21 -7.39
CA ALA A 13 32.53 -14.37 -7.52
C ALA A 13 31.47 -14.40 -6.40
N THR A 14 31.88 -14.15 -5.16
CA THR A 14 30.95 -14.06 -4.02
C THR A 14 30.01 -12.86 -4.15
N TRP A 15 30.50 -11.70 -4.59
CA TRP A 15 29.66 -10.53 -4.86
C TRP A 15 28.66 -10.78 -6.00
N ILE A 16 29.10 -11.33 -7.14
CA ILE A 16 28.23 -11.66 -8.29
C ILE A 16 27.20 -12.73 -7.90
N SER A 17 27.63 -13.77 -7.18
CA SER A 17 26.74 -14.81 -6.67
C SER A 17 25.68 -14.22 -5.74
N TRP A 18 26.07 -13.30 -4.85
CA TRP A 18 25.13 -12.58 -3.99
C TRP A 18 24.19 -11.68 -4.78
N GLN A 19 24.67 -10.99 -5.82
CA GLN A 19 23.83 -10.15 -6.68
C GLN A 19 22.83 -10.98 -7.49
N LEU A 20 23.24 -12.13 -8.01
CA LEU A 20 22.37 -13.06 -8.71
C LEU A 20 21.36 -13.70 -7.77
N PHE A 21 21.77 -14.10 -6.56
CA PHE A 21 20.89 -14.61 -5.52
C PHE A 21 19.82 -13.59 -5.15
N LYS A 22 20.20 -12.33 -4.91
CA LYS A 22 19.24 -11.24 -4.69
C LYS A 22 18.28 -11.08 -5.86
N ARG A 23 18.77 -11.11 -7.09
CA ARG A 23 17.94 -10.98 -8.30
C ARG A 23 16.99 -12.16 -8.53
N LEU A 24 17.36 -13.36 -8.09
CA LEU A 24 16.60 -14.58 -8.32
C LEU A 24 15.59 -14.86 -7.18
N LEU A 25 15.99 -14.66 -5.93
CA LEU A 25 15.16 -14.99 -4.76
C LEU A 25 14.31 -13.80 -4.28
N ALA A 26 14.84 -12.59 -4.38
CA ALA A 26 14.11 -11.36 -4.07
C ALA A 26 13.56 -10.74 -5.36
N ARG A 27 12.89 -11.56 -6.19
CA ARG A 27 11.90 -10.99 -7.10
C ARG A 27 10.90 -10.29 -6.20
N ASP A 28 10.82 -8.97 -6.27
CA ASP A 28 9.77 -8.22 -5.62
C ASP A 28 8.43 -8.70 -6.20
N LEU A 29 7.85 -9.74 -5.58
CA LEU A 29 6.54 -10.26 -5.91
C LEU A 29 5.44 -9.19 -5.76
N LEU A 30 5.79 -8.03 -5.18
CA LEU A 30 4.94 -6.87 -4.99
C LEU A 30 5.29 -5.63 -5.81
N ALA A 31 6.48 -5.52 -6.41
CA ALA A 31 6.89 -4.27 -7.08
C ALA A 31 6.08 -3.95 -8.34
N ASN A 32 5.32 -4.91 -8.85
CA ASN A 32 4.50 -4.69 -10.04
C ASN A 32 3.29 -5.61 -10.04
N ILE A 33 2.44 -5.51 -9.01
CA ILE A 33 1.07 -6.00 -9.15
C ILE A 33 0.35 -4.91 -9.95
N PRO A 34 0.08 -5.10 -11.25
CA PRO A 34 -0.72 -4.15 -11.99
C PRO A 34 -2.07 -4.07 -11.28
N GLY A 35 -2.37 -2.90 -10.72
CA GLY A 35 -3.72 -2.63 -10.25
C GLY A 35 -4.69 -2.81 -11.42
N PRO A 36 -5.94 -3.23 -11.16
CA PRO A 36 -6.97 -3.17 -12.21
C PRO A 36 -6.95 -1.78 -12.82
N ARG A 37 -7.05 -1.70 -14.15
CA ARG A 37 -7.15 -0.41 -14.85
C ARG A 37 -8.32 0.35 -14.20
N PRO A 38 -8.09 1.52 -13.59
CA PRO A 38 -9.18 2.23 -12.95
C PRO A 38 -10.14 2.72 -14.05
N ASP A 39 -11.37 2.24 -14.03
CA ASP A 39 -12.42 2.58 -15.01
C ASP A 39 -12.78 4.09 -15.01
N SER A 40 -12.28 4.85 -14.03
CA SER A 40 -12.55 6.28 -13.85
C SER A 40 -11.67 7.21 -14.68
N TRP A 41 -10.68 6.70 -15.44
CA TRP A 41 -9.76 7.55 -16.21
C TRP A 41 -10.14 7.47 -17.69
N LEU A 42 -10.79 8.54 -18.15
CA LEU A 42 -11.20 8.74 -19.55
C LEU A 42 -9.96 8.78 -20.48
N GLY A 43 -9.57 7.63 -21.01
CA GLY A 43 -8.69 7.50 -22.18
C GLY A 43 -7.28 6.94 -21.94
N ASP A 44 -6.69 6.39 -23.02
CA ASP A 44 -5.36 5.76 -23.06
C ASP A 44 -4.20 6.70 -22.69
N THR A 45 -4.43 8.01 -22.71
CA THR A 45 -3.42 9.04 -22.45
C THR A 45 -2.91 9.04 -21.02
N VAL A 46 -3.76 8.70 -20.04
CA VAL A 46 -3.38 8.73 -18.62
C VAL A 46 -2.67 7.44 -18.19
N ALA A 47 -2.97 6.31 -18.84
CA ALA A 47 -2.23 5.07 -18.65
C ALA A 47 -0.76 5.20 -19.10
N SER A 48 -0.50 6.03 -20.12
CA SER A 48 0.85 6.36 -20.60
C SER A 48 1.53 7.49 -19.82
N ALA A 49 0.82 8.17 -18.91
CA ALA A 49 1.39 9.25 -18.12
C ALA A 49 2.28 8.65 -17.02
N LYS A 50 3.59 8.91 -17.12
CA LYS A 50 4.59 8.44 -16.16
C LYS A 50 4.56 9.32 -14.90
N ILE A 51 3.54 9.14 -14.08
CA ILE A 51 3.42 9.83 -12.78
C ILE A 51 4.39 9.13 -11.80
N PRO A 52 5.22 9.86 -11.05
CA PRO A 52 6.34 9.29 -10.28
C PRO A 52 5.94 8.49 -9.01
N GLY A 53 4.68 8.08 -8.88
CA GLY A 53 4.18 7.35 -7.71
C GLY A 53 4.68 5.89 -7.66
N VAL A 54 5.16 5.44 -6.50
CA VAL A 54 5.70 4.07 -6.33
C VAL A 54 4.63 2.99 -6.44
N TYR A 55 3.35 3.33 -6.21
CA TYR A 55 2.24 2.41 -6.31
C TYR A 55 1.23 2.89 -7.36
N SER A 56 1.15 2.21 -8.50
CA SER A 56 0.15 2.45 -9.57
C SER A 56 -0.02 3.93 -9.95
N ASN A 57 1.08 4.67 -10.11
CA ASN A 57 1.06 6.09 -10.48
C ASN A 57 0.30 7.00 -9.48
N MET A 58 0.07 6.54 -8.25
CA MET A 58 -0.55 7.31 -7.16
C MET A 58 0.49 7.87 -6.20
N MET A 59 0.26 9.10 -5.71
CA MET A 59 1.15 9.78 -4.76
C MET A 59 0.89 9.44 -3.29
N THR A 60 0.03 8.45 -2.99
CA THR A 60 -0.31 8.02 -1.62
C THR A 60 0.91 7.53 -0.84
N PHE A 61 1.87 6.91 -1.51
CA PHE A 61 3.14 6.45 -0.92
C PHE A 61 4.34 7.30 -1.35
N ILE A 62 4.10 8.49 -1.91
CA ILE A 62 5.13 9.39 -2.48
C ILE A 62 5.88 8.70 -3.65
N GLY A 63 6.90 9.36 -4.20
CA GLY A 63 7.75 8.90 -5.30
C GLY A 63 9.24 8.99 -4.98
N GLY A 64 10.06 8.19 -5.69
CA GLY A 64 11.52 8.26 -5.64
C GLY A 64 12.16 7.86 -4.31
N ASN A 65 13.33 8.40 -3.99
CA ASN A 65 14.11 8.06 -2.79
C ASN A 65 13.45 8.46 -1.45
N ARG A 66 12.35 9.22 -1.50
CA ARG A 66 11.56 9.63 -0.33
C ARG A 66 10.20 8.93 -0.27
N ALA A 67 10.01 7.88 -1.07
CA ALA A 67 8.83 7.05 -0.98
C ALA A 67 8.72 6.36 0.38
N CYS A 68 7.51 5.99 0.75
CA CYS A 68 7.25 5.25 1.98
C CYS A 68 8.02 3.93 1.97
N ILE A 69 8.96 3.77 2.91
CA ILE A 69 9.75 2.54 3.07
C ILE A 69 8.88 1.31 3.37
N GLY A 70 7.68 1.51 3.93
CA GLY A 70 6.72 0.48 4.26
C GLY A 70 5.67 0.19 3.18
N VAL A 71 5.83 0.68 1.95
CA VAL A 71 4.80 0.53 0.89
C VAL A 71 4.44 -0.94 0.62
N THR A 72 5.44 -1.83 0.56
CA THR A 72 5.22 -3.27 0.31
C THR A 72 4.49 -3.92 1.47
N PHE A 73 4.88 -3.61 2.70
CA PHE A 73 4.24 -4.11 3.91
C PHE A 73 2.77 -3.66 3.99
N ALA A 74 2.49 -2.36 3.81
CA ALA A 74 1.14 -1.83 3.88
C ALA A 74 0.23 -2.44 2.81
N VAL A 75 0.72 -2.61 1.57
CA VAL A 75 -0.06 -3.23 0.48
C VAL A 75 -0.33 -4.71 0.74
N LEU A 76 0.64 -5.46 1.29
CA LEU A 76 0.43 -6.84 1.71
C LEU A 76 -0.63 -6.95 2.80
N GLU A 77 -0.49 -6.15 3.85
CA GLU A 77 -1.40 -6.16 4.99
C GLU A 77 -2.84 -5.87 4.56
N MET A 78 -3.05 -4.82 3.76
CA MET A 78 -4.37 -4.48 3.24
C MET A 78 -4.97 -5.62 2.41
N LYS A 79 -4.18 -6.30 1.58
CA LYS A 79 -4.65 -7.43 0.77
C LYS A 79 -5.03 -8.63 1.63
N VAL A 80 -4.20 -8.97 2.61
CA VAL A 80 -4.46 -10.10 3.53
C VAL A 80 -5.72 -9.82 4.35
N VAL A 81 -5.80 -8.65 5.01
CA VAL A 81 -6.96 -8.26 5.80
C VAL A 81 -8.23 -8.25 4.95
N LEU A 82 -8.19 -7.69 3.74
CA LEU A 82 -9.35 -7.66 2.86
C LEU A 82 -9.77 -9.07 2.40
N SER A 83 -8.81 -9.95 2.09
CA SER A 83 -9.11 -11.34 1.70
C SER A 83 -9.78 -12.13 2.83
N LEU A 84 -9.38 -11.88 4.08
CA LEU A 84 -9.95 -12.52 5.26
C LEU A 84 -11.34 -11.97 5.61
N LEU A 85 -11.54 -10.66 5.44
CA LEU A 85 -12.80 -10.00 5.80
C LEU A 85 -13.90 -10.17 4.75
N LEU A 86 -13.56 -10.12 3.46
CA LEU A 86 -14.57 -10.23 2.38
C LEU A 86 -15.11 -11.65 2.18
N GLN A 87 -14.41 -12.67 2.65
CA GLN A 87 -14.84 -14.07 2.54
C GLN A 87 -16.11 -14.35 3.36
N PRO A 88 -16.14 -14.08 4.68
CA PRO A 88 -17.32 -14.37 5.51
C PRO A 88 -18.21 -13.16 5.79
N PHE A 89 -17.81 -11.91 5.50
CA PHE A 89 -18.60 -10.72 5.86
C PHE A 89 -19.09 -9.92 4.65
N ARG A 90 -20.35 -9.48 4.69
CA ARG A 90 -20.86 -8.36 3.90
C ARG A 90 -20.76 -7.08 4.70
N PHE A 91 -20.23 -6.05 4.06
CA PHE A 91 -20.17 -4.70 4.58
C PHE A 91 -21.27 -3.86 3.93
N SER A 92 -21.97 -3.07 4.73
CA SER A 92 -22.97 -2.10 4.27
C SER A 92 -22.84 -0.81 5.06
N HIS A 93 -23.21 0.30 4.43
CA HIS A 93 -23.23 1.59 5.10
C HIS A 93 -24.33 1.64 6.17
N ALA A 94 -24.06 2.28 7.31
CA ALA A 94 -25.07 2.50 8.33
C ALA A 94 -26.09 3.55 7.85
N PRO A 95 -27.40 3.25 7.87
CA PRO A 95 -28.40 4.17 7.34
C PRO A 95 -28.41 5.49 8.12
N GLY A 96 -28.51 6.61 7.40
CA GLY A 96 -28.68 7.95 7.97
C GLY A 96 -27.42 8.60 8.55
N LYS A 97 -26.23 8.00 8.43
CA LYS A 97 -24.99 8.58 8.96
C LYS A 97 -24.09 9.12 7.86
N LYS A 98 -24.03 10.45 7.71
CA LYS A 98 -23.14 11.07 6.71
C LYS A 98 -21.68 11.04 7.17
N ILE A 99 -20.80 10.50 6.32
CA ILE A 99 -19.36 10.41 6.55
C ILE A 99 -18.70 11.72 6.08
N ILE A 100 -17.89 12.31 6.95
CA ILE A 100 -17.04 13.46 6.68
C ILE A 100 -15.58 13.07 6.92
N TRP A 101 -14.67 13.73 6.23
CA TRP A 101 -13.23 13.50 6.37
C TRP A 101 -12.61 14.58 7.24
N GLN A 102 -11.83 14.17 8.23
CA GLN A 102 -11.08 15.07 9.11
C GLN A 102 -9.59 14.78 9.00
N LEU A 103 -8.79 15.85 9.13
CA LEU A 103 -7.33 15.79 9.08
C LEU A 103 -6.78 15.96 10.50
N ASN A 104 -6.63 14.86 11.23
CA ASN A 104 -6.09 14.84 12.59
C ASN A 104 -4.69 14.20 12.56
N GLY A 105 -3.76 14.82 11.83
CA GLY A 105 -2.44 14.26 11.51
C GLY A 105 -2.47 13.22 10.38
N VAL A 106 -3.52 12.41 10.32
CA VAL A 106 -3.88 11.56 9.18
C VAL A 106 -5.32 11.82 8.75
N ILE A 107 -5.61 11.61 7.47
CA ILE A 107 -6.99 11.74 6.95
C ILE A 107 -7.79 10.55 7.46
N GLN A 108 -8.79 10.83 8.30
CA GLN A 108 -9.65 9.81 8.92
C GLN A 108 -11.12 10.16 8.69
N PRO A 109 -11.98 9.15 8.46
CA PRO A 109 -13.40 9.37 8.37
C PRO A 109 -14.01 9.53 9.77
N THR A 110 -14.96 10.43 9.90
CA THR A 110 -15.88 10.52 11.04
C THR A 110 -17.29 10.78 10.54
N THR A 111 -18.27 10.80 11.44
CA THR A 111 -19.65 11.16 11.10
C THR A 111 -19.95 12.59 11.52
N GLU A 112 -20.92 13.22 10.87
CA GLU A 112 -21.38 14.56 11.27
C GLU A 112 -21.86 14.58 12.73
N ASP A 113 -22.56 13.53 13.16
CA ASP A 113 -23.16 13.35 14.49
C ASP A 113 -22.19 12.83 15.57
N ALA A 114 -20.89 12.78 15.28
CA ALA A 114 -19.92 12.27 16.23
C ALA A 114 -19.80 13.20 17.45
N LEU A 115 -19.75 12.60 18.65
CA LEU A 115 -19.54 13.33 19.90
C LEU A 115 -18.22 14.11 19.86
N LEU A 116 -18.20 15.29 20.46
CA LEU A 116 -16.98 16.07 20.61
C LEU A 116 -16.18 15.52 21.80
N THR A 117 -14.89 15.39 21.60
CA THR A 117 -13.89 15.09 22.64
C THR A 117 -13.72 16.33 23.51
N THR A 118 -13.12 16.20 24.69
CA THR A 118 -12.83 17.32 25.60
C THR A 118 -12.02 18.45 24.97
N VAL A 119 -11.31 18.17 23.87
CA VAL A 119 -10.49 19.11 23.08
C VAL A 119 -11.29 19.79 21.96
N GLY A 120 -12.59 19.46 21.80
CA GLY A 120 -13.44 20.01 20.73
C GLY A 120 -13.33 19.29 19.38
N GLU A 121 -12.53 18.22 19.30
CA GLU A 121 -12.43 17.37 18.10
C GLU A 121 -13.55 16.34 18.05
N LYS A 122 -14.11 16.07 16.86
CA LYS A 122 -15.11 15.01 16.69
C LYS A 122 -14.46 13.64 16.91
N LYS A 123 -15.11 12.80 17.72
CA LYS A 123 -14.70 11.42 17.97
C LYS A 123 -14.66 10.65 16.66
N LEU A 124 -13.55 9.96 16.41
CA LEU A 124 -13.38 9.15 15.22
C LEU A 124 -14.27 7.91 15.30
N GLN A 125 -15.08 7.71 14.25
CA GLN A 125 -15.90 6.51 14.12
C GLN A 125 -16.23 6.26 12.65
N LEU A 126 -16.21 4.97 12.26
CA LEU A 126 -16.63 4.51 10.95
C LEU A 126 -17.82 3.55 11.12
N PRO A 127 -19.06 4.04 11.00
CA PRO A 127 -20.23 3.20 11.22
C PRO A 127 -20.44 2.27 10.01
N LEU A 128 -20.07 1.01 10.18
CA LEU A 128 -20.29 -0.06 9.21
C LEU A 128 -21.27 -1.08 9.77
N LYS A 129 -22.25 -1.47 8.96
CA LYS A 129 -23.07 -2.64 9.22
C LYS A 129 -22.37 -3.86 8.64
N ILE A 130 -22.08 -4.83 9.49
CA ILE A 130 -21.42 -6.07 9.10
C ILE A 130 -22.43 -7.21 9.25
N SER A 131 -22.63 -8.00 8.20
CA SER A 131 -23.44 -9.23 8.25
C SER A 131 -22.62 -10.42 7.76
N LEU A 132 -22.90 -11.61 8.29
CA LEU A 132 -22.20 -12.83 7.89
C LEU A 132 -22.82 -13.41 6.61
N ILE A 133 -21.96 -13.74 5.64
CA ILE A 133 -22.28 -14.47 4.41
C ILE A 133 -22.26 -15.94 4.82
N ARG A 134 -23.45 -16.54 4.88
CA ARG A 134 -23.58 -17.97 5.13
C ARG A 134 -23.34 -18.76 3.85
#